data_AF-A0A0P9N028-F1
#
_entry.id   AF-A0A0P9N028-F1
#
_cell.length_a   1.000
_cell.length_b   1.000
_cell.length_c   1.000
_cell.angle_alpha   90.00
_cell.angle_beta   90.00
_cell.angle_gamma   90.00
#
_symmetry.space_group_name_H-M   'P 1'
#
loop_
_entity.id
_entity.type
_entity.pdbx_description
1 polymer ?
#
loop_
_entity_poly.entity_id
_entity_poly.type
_entity_poly.pdbx_seq_one_letter_code
_entity_poly.pdbx_strand_id
1 'polypeptide(L)'
;MRIISSGLPVILQRPDESRASLNDKIPSLSLSGKSVDRGSTVSISGDALLRQRLYNITDSHRAAPMLGRNLCGKNLQDIAFLNRDDRRLLGSVYEWAQDQGADLTYVDALGLSLARYRENDDGRICMRANQGKTRDGEGYTIYQRFTDRDAATAERILQSEAYKTTRLDQKFIGYLTDKDYSALSHPDFNFLEQVINRFSAKGEDQQLPLSGDFSRYTYIKNNFIETRSGERRKPDNDDRHKTGIPAQKTTKPKEITLESLREDMRNSFMKAMGIKNFSSLFDVLFKNRR
;
A
#
# COMPACT_ATOMS: atom_id res chain seq x y z
N MET A 1 19.10 3.03 -26.19
CA MET A 1 18.55 1.68 -25.90
C MET A 1 17.77 1.80 -24.60
N ARG A 2 16.46 1.53 -24.63
CA ARG A 2 15.52 1.72 -23.52
C ARG A 2 15.75 0.63 -22.48
N ILE A 3 15.96 1.00 -21.22
CA ILE A 3 15.94 0.09 -20.08
C ILE A 3 14.62 0.31 -19.35
N ILE A 4 13.88 -0.78 -19.23
CA ILE A 4 12.60 -0.89 -18.54
C ILE A 4 12.91 -0.90 -17.05
N SER A 5 12.68 0.23 -16.39
CA SER A 5 12.75 0.35 -14.93
C SER A 5 11.51 -0.32 -14.34
N SER A 6 11.65 -1.54 -13.82
CA SER A 6 10.62 -2.19 -13.01
C SER A 6 10.85 -1.84 -11.54
N GLY A 7 10.63 -0.57 -11.21
CA GLY A 7 10.45 -0.09 -9.85
C GLY A 7 9.18 0.74 -9.85
N LEU A 8 8.03 0.10 -9.62
CA LEU A 8 6.77 0.81 -9.48
C LEU A 8 6.84 1.65 -8.18
N PRO A 9 6.74 2.99 -8.24
CA PRO A 9 6.37 3.75 -7.06
C PRO A 9 4.92 3.41 -6.74
N VAL A 10 4.65 3.00 -5.50
CA VAL A 10 3.29 2.88 -4.96
C VAL A 10 2.73 4.30 -4.87
N ILE A 11 2.02 4.72 -5.92
CA ILE A 11 1.19 5.91 -5.93
C ILE A 11 -0.03 5.58 -5.08
N LEU A 12 -0.17 6.21 -3.91
CA LEU A 12 -1.46 6.37 -3.27
C LEU A 12 -2.35 7.17 -4.23
N GLN A 13 -3.14 6.46 -5.02
CA GLN A 13 -4.19 7.06 -5.84
C GLN A 13 -5.30 7.55 -4.90
N ARG A 14 -5.43 8.87 -4.78
CA ARG A 14 -6.65 9.50 -4.25
C ARG A 14 -7.81 9.26 -5.22
N PRO A 15 -9.05 9.07 -4.74
CA PRO A 15 -10.24 9.42 -5.52
C PRO A 15 -10.27 10.93 -5.68
N ASP A 16 -10.25 11.40 -6.93
CA ASP A 16 -10.22 12.82 -7.26
C ASP A 16 -11.56 13.49 -6.95
N GLU A 17 -11.47 14.63 -6.28
CA GLU A 17 -12.56 15.54 -5.97
C GLU A 17 -13.02 16.22 -7.26
N SER A 18 -14.18 15.81 -7.77
CA SER A 18 -14.90 16.61 -8.77
C SER A 18 -16.39 16.51 -8.53
N ARG A 19 -16.89 17.40 -7.66
CA ARG A 19 -18.19 18.07 -7.80
C ARG A 19 -18.33 19.20 -6.78
N ALA A 20 -17.67 20.31 -7.10
CA ALA A 20 -18.13 21.62 -6.69
C ALA A 20 -19.41 22.01 -7.46
N SER A 21 -20.32 22.67 -6.74
CA SER A 21 -21.43 23.52 -7.16
C SER A 21 -22.46 22.98 -8.17
N LEU A 22 -23.64 22.64 -7.64
CA LEU A 22 -24.91 23.03 -8.27
C LEU A 22 -25.70 23.79 -7.21
N ASN A 23 -25.52 25.10 -7.24
CA ASN A 23 -26.32 26.06 -6.50
C ASN A 23 -27.45 26.47 -7.45
N ASP A 24 -28.57 25.75 -7.43
CA ASP A 24 -29.77 26.14 -8.17
C ASP A 24 -30.95 26.34 -7.21
N LYS A 25 -31.48 27.56 -7.29
CA LYS A 25 -32.68 28.09 -6.63
C LYS A 25 -33.86 27.12 -6.75
N ILE A 26 -34.50 26.82 -5.62
CA ILE A 26 -35.90 26.37 -5.58
C ILE A 26 -36.68 27.29 -4.62
N PRO A 27 -37.89 27.76 -4.98
CA PRO A 27 -38.61 28.78 -4.24
C PRO A 27 -39.18 28.25 -2.93
N SER A 28 -39.24 29.14 -1.94
CA SER A 28 -39.95 28.95 -0.68
C SER A 28 -41.44 28.65 -0.92
N LEU A 29 -41.88 27.43 -0.57
CA LEU A 29 -43.28 27.16 -0.26
C LEU A 29 -43.38 26.79 1.22
N SER A 30 -44.02 27.66 1.99
CA SER A 30 -44.39 27.39 3.37
C SER A 30 -45.55 26.39 3.41
N LEU A 31 -45.35 25.24 4.03
CA LEU A 31 -46.43 24.38 4.49
C LEU A 31 -46.17 24.03 5.96
N SER A 32 -47.09 24.50 6.79
CA SER A 32 -47.20 24.21 8.23
C SER A 32 -47.33 22.70 8.45
N GLY A 33 -46.46 22.13 9.27
CA GLY A 33 -46.53 20.72 9.65
C GLY A 33 -45.45 20.34 10.66
N LYS A 34 -45.87 20.22 11.93
CA LYS A 34 -45.23 19.57 13.10
C LYS A 34 -43.71 19.74 13.28
N SER A 35 -43.34 20.33 14.40
CA SER A 35 -41.97 20.38 14.92
C SER A 35 -41.32 18.99 14.91
N VAL A 36 -40.42 18.76 13.96
CA VAL A 36 -39.46 17.66 14.02
C VAL A 36 -38.48 18.02 15.12
N ASP A 37 -38.45 17.19 16.15
CA ASP A 37 -37.45 17.24 17.20
C ASP A 37 -36.04 17.13 16.57
N ARG A 38 -35.33 18.27 16.47
CA ARG A 38 -33.93 18.35 16.01
C ARG A 38 -32.98 17.91 17.13
N GLY A 39 -33.28 16.78 17.78
CA GLY A 39 -32.56 16.29 18.95
C GLY A 39 -31.90 14.92 18.78
N SER A 40 -32.10 14.23 17.65
CA SER A 40 -31.49 12.91 17.41
C SER A 40 -30.34 13.03 16.41
N THR A 41 -29.15 13.41 16.90
CA THR A 41 -27.92 13.14 16.16
C THR A 41 -27.72 11.63 16.14
N VAL A 42 -27.96 10.99 15.00
CA VAL A 42 -27.62 9.58 14.80
C VAL A 42 -26.08 9.48 14.83
N SER A 43 -25.54 8.86 15.88
CA SER A 43 -24.11 8.55 15.94
C SER A 43 -23.81 7.34 15.06
N ILE A 44 -22.75 7.43 14.25
CA ILE A 44 -22.30 6.32 13.39
C ILE A 44 -21.38 5.45 14.24
N SER A 45 -21.70 4.15 14.38
CA SER A 45 -20.86 3.26 15.17
C SER A 45 -19.46 3.10 14.56
N GLY A 46 -18.47 2.80 15.40
CA GLY A 46 -17.10 2.53 14.94
C GLY A 46 -16.99 1.39 13.92
N ASP A 47 -17.84 0.36 14.04
CA ASP A 47 -17.91 -0.72 13.04
C ASP A 47 -18.47 -0.24 11.69
N ALA A 48 -19.49 0.63 11.71
CA ALA A 48 -19.99 1.25 10.49
C ALA A 48 -18.93 2.16 9.84
N LEU A 49 -18.18 2.93 10.64
CA LEU A 49 -17.05 3.73 10.16
C LEU A 49 -15.96 2.85 9.54
N LEU A 50 -15.57 1.76 10.20
CA LEU A 50 -14.59 0.80 9.66
C LEU A 50 -15.02 0.24 8.30
N ARG A 51 -16.28 -0.18 8.18
CA ARG A 51 -16.84 -0.76 6.94
C ARG A 51 -16.91 0.28 5.83
N GLN A 52 -17.34 1.50 6.14
CA GLN A 52 -17.40 2.58 5.17
C GLN A 52 -15.99 2.97 4.70
N ARG A 53 -15.05 3.19 5.61
CA ARG A 53 -13.76 3.81 5.29
C ARG A 53 -12.74 2.83 4.71
N LEU A 54 -12.65 1.61 5.25
CA LEU A 54 -11.69 0.62 4.75
C LEU A 54 -12.27 -0.24 3.62
N TYR A 55 -13.54 -0.61 3.70
CA TYR A 55 -14.14 -1.53 2.72
C TYR A 55 -14.99 -0.84 1.66
N ASN A 56 -15.26 0.46 1.80
CA ASN A 56 -16.22 1.19 0.97
C ASN A 56 -17.61 0.52 0.97
N ILE A 57 -18.05 0.04 2.15
CA ILE A 57 -19.35 -0.60 2.35
C ILE A 57 -20.21 0.27 3.26
N THR A 58 -21.29 0.80 2.71
CA THR A 58 -22.33 1.55 3.46
C THR A 58 -23.58 0.72 3.75
N ASP A 59 -23.86 -0.29 2.92
CA ASP A 59 -24.98 -1.22 3.12
C ASP A 59 -24.72 -2.12 4.34
N SER A 60 -25.59 -2.05 5.36
CA SER A 60 -25.50 -2.84 6.59
C SER A 60 -25.64 -4.35 6.36
N HIS A 61 -26.29 -4.78 5.28
CA HIS A 61 -26.50 -6.20 4.97
C HIS A 61 -25.32 -6.84 4.23
N ARG A 62 -24.42 -6.04 3.66
CA ARG A 62 -23.26 -6.54 2.90
C ARG A 62 -22.10 -6.93 3.81
N ALA A 63 -21.76 -8.21 3.90
CA ALA A 63 -20.61 -8.63 4.69
C ALA A 63 -19.27 -8.06 4.13
N ALA A 64 -18.38 -7.62 5.02
CA ALA A 64 -17.03 -7.22 4.65
C ALA A 64 -16.17 -8.48 4.40
N PRO A 65 -15.51 -8.62 3.23
CA PRO A 65 -14.76 -9.81 2.88
C PRO A 65 -13.65 -10.10 3.89
N MET A 66 -13.43 -11.38 4.23
CA MET A 66 -12.38 -11.82 5.13
C MET A 66 -11.61 -12.99 4.51
N LEU A 67 -10.34 -12.78 4.19
CA LEU A 67 -9.47 -13.77 3.55
C LEU A 67 -8.65 -14.51 4.61
N GLY A 68 -8.38 -15.79 4.32
CA GLY A 68 -7.56 -16.65 5.16
C GLY A 68 -6.08 -16.61 4.77
N ARG A 69 -5.23 -17.11 5.67
CA ARG A 69 -3.76 -17.17 5.51
C ARG A 69 -3.30 -17.91 4.24
N ASN A 70 -4.09 -18.86 3.74
CA ASN A 70 -3.79 -19.59 2.49
C ASN A 70 -3.78 -18.69 1.23
N LEU A 71 -4.23 -17.45 1.35
CA LEU A 71 -4.25 -16.46 0.27
C LEU A 71 -3.20 -15.34 0.44
N CYS A 72 -2.41 -15.35 1.52
CA CYS A 72 -1.34 -14.38 1.75
C CYS A 72 -0.33 -14.32 0.59
N GLY A 73 0.19 -13.12 0.31
CA GLY A 73 1.18 -12.88 -0.75
C GLY A 73 0.67 -13.03 -2.19
N LYS A 74 -0.65 -13.20 -2.38
CA LYS A 74 -1.26 -13.29 -3.72
C LYS A 74 -1.61 -11.92 -4.30
N ASN A 75 -1.21 -10.81 -3.67
CA ASN A 75 -1.54 -9.44 -4.08
C ASN A 75 -3.06 -9.23 -4.26
N LEU A 76 -3.84 -9.79 -3.33
CA LEU A 76 -5.27 -9.51 -3.23
C LEU A 76 -5.48 -8.21 -2.44
N GLN A 77 -6.73 -7.79 -2.24
CA GLN A 77 -7.00 -6.58 -1.45
C GLN A 77 -6.58 -6.78 0.02
N ASP A 78 -5.48 -6.16 0.44
CA ASP A 78 -4.88 -6.26 1.79
C ASP A 78 -5.93 -6.18 2.91
N ILE A 79 -6.85 -5.23 2.80
CA ILE A 79 -7.88 -4.93 3.82
C ILE A 79 -8.71 -6.16 4.17
N ALA A 80 -8.91 -7.07 3.22
CA ALA A 80 -9.67 -8.29 3.46
C ALA A 80 -8.93 -9.29 4.37
N PHE A 81 -7.63 -9.13 4.64
CA PHE A 81 -6.87 -9.96 5.59
C PHE A 81 -7.00 -9.52 7.06
N LEU A 82 -7.67 -8.39 7.34
CA LEU A 82 -8.00 -8.01 8.72
C LEU A 82 -8.87 -9.10 9.35
N ASN A 83 -8.38 -9.70 10.44
CA ASN A 83 -9.10 -10.75 11.14
C ASN A 83 -10.21 -10.16 12.04
N ARG A 84 -10.96 -11.04 12.72
CA ARG A 84 -12.09 -10.60 13.56
C ARG A 84 -11.66 -9.68 14.72
N ASP A 85 -10.53 -9.97 15.35
CA ASP A 85 -10.03 -9.19 16.49
C ASP A 85 -9.48 -7.84 16.01
N ASP A 86 -8.78 -7.82 14.87
CA ASP A 86 -8.32 -6.59 14.22
C ASP A 86 -9.50 -5.66 13.92
N ARG A 87 -10.58 -6.19 13.32
CA ARG A 87 -11.80 -5.42 13.01
C ARG A 87 -12.49 -4.91 14.26
N ARG A 88 -12.61 -5.75 15.29
CA ARG A 88 -13.21 -5.35 16.57
C ARG A 88 -12.42 -4.21 17.22
N LEU A 89 -11.09 -4.32 17.25
CA LEU A 89 -10.23 -3.27 17.79
C LEU A 89 -10.33 -1.99 16.98
N LEU A 90 -10.18 -2.08 15.65
CA LEU A 90 -10.26 -0.91 14.77
C LEU A 90 -11.62 -0.22 14.86
N GLY A 91 -12.72 -0.97 14.99
CA GLY A 91 -14.04 -0.41 15.28
C GLY A 91 -14.03 0.44 16.55
N SER A 92 -13.48 -0.08 17.66
CA SER A 92 -13.32 0.71 18.89
C SER A 92 -12.39 1.92 18.71
N VAL A 93 -11.34 1.81 17.89
CA VAL A 93 -10.42 2.93 17.60
C VAL A 93 -11.12 4.02 16.79
N TYR A 94 -11.96 3.67 15.79
CA TYR A 94 -12.75 4.64 15.04
C TYR A 94 -13.73 5.40 15.92
N GLU A 95 -14.46 4.68 16.78
CA GLU A 95 -15.41 5.27 17.71
C GLU A 95 -14.70 6.25 18.67
N TRP A 96 -13.63 5.80 19.31
CA TRP A 96 -12.82 6.66 20.18
C TRP A 96 -12.23 7.87 19.44
N ALA A 97 -11.64 7.68 18.26
CA ALA A 97 -11.05 8.76 17.49
C ALA A 97 -12.11 9.78 17.05
N GLN A 98 -13.30 9.33 16.65
CA GLN A 98 -14.42 10.19 16.30
C GLN A 98 -14.89 11.00 17.51
N ASP A 99 -15.09 10.35 18.66
CA ASP A 99 -15.52 10.99 19.90
C ASP A 99 -14.53 12.05 20.39
N GLN A 100 -13.23 11.87 20.11
CA GLN A 100 -12.18 12.83 20.43
C GLN A 100 -11.99 13.92 19.36
N GLY A 101 -12.76 13.90 18.27
CA GLY A 101 -12.65 14.88 17.19
C GLY A 101 -11.37 14.73 16.34
N ALA A 102 -10.80 13.53 16.29
CA ALA A 102 -9.64 13.24 15.46
C ALA A 102 -10.03 13.11 13.96
N ASP A 103 -9.08 13.42 13.09
CA ASP A 103 -9.17 13.03 11.68
C ASP A 103 -9.04 11.50 11.57
N LEU A 104 -10.12 10.85 11.12
CA LEU A 104 -10.18 9.39 11.02
C LEU A 104 -9.18 8.81 10.00
N THR A 105 -8.54 9.63 9.17
CA THR A 105 -7.46 9.21 8.28
C THR A 105 -6.26 8.63 9.05
N TYR A 106 -6.03 9.05 10.30
CA TYR A 106 -5.05 8.41 11.18
C TYR A 106 -5.40 6.93 11.45
N VAL A 107 -6.68 6.63 11.67
CA VAL A 107 -7.18 5.27 11.87
C VAL A 107 -7.13 4.47 10.57
N ASP A 108 -7.45 5.10 9.44
CA ASP A 108 -7.34 4.47 8.12
C ASP A 108 -5.89 4.00 7.87
N ALA A 109 -4.90 4.87 8.10
CA ALA A 109 -3.48 4.56 7.89
C ALA A 109 -3.01 3.41 8.79
N LEU A 110 -3.47 3.38 10.05
CA LEU A 110 -3.20 2.26 10.96
C LEU A 110 -3.85 0.96 10.45
N GLY A 111 -5.13 1.01 10.06
CA GLY A 111 -5.86 -0.15 9.54
C GLY A 111 -5.25 -0.74 8.27
N LEU A 112 -4.82 0.11 7.34
CA LEU A 112 -4.12 -0.30 6.11
C LEU A 112 -2.76 -0.94 6.42
N SER A 113 -2.03 -0.41 7.40
CA SER A 113 -0.74 -0.97 7.81
C SER A 113 -0.91 -2.36 8.46
N LEU A 114 -1.94 -2.51 9.31
CA LEU A 114 -2.29 -3.79 9.92
C LEU A 114 -2.74 -4.81 8.87
N ALA A 115 -3.58 -4.38 7.92
CA ALA A 115 -4.03 -5.21 6.82
C ALA A 115 -2.86 -5.75 5.98
N ARG A 116 -1.91 -4.89 5.61
CA ARG A 116 -0.70 -5.27 4.88
C ARG A 116 0.16 -6.26 5.68
N TYR A 117 0.32 -6.03 6.98
CA TYR A 117 1.02 -6.98 7.85
C TYR A 117 0.37 -8.37 7.83
N ARG A 118 -0.97 -8.45 7.91
CA ARG A 118 -1.71 -9.72 7.83
C ARG A 118 -1.61 -10.37 6.43
N GLU A 119 -1.73 -9.58 5.37
CA GLU A 119 -1.60 -10.05 3.97
C GLU A 119 -0.22 -10.68 3.71
N ASN A 120 0.81 -10.18 4.41
CA ASN A 120 2.18 -10.69 4.38
C ASN A 120 2.45 -11.78 5.43
N ASP A 121 1.45 -12.62 5.72
CA ASP A 121 1.52 -13.72 6.70
C ASP A 121 2.10 -13.27 8.05
N ASP A 122 1.49 -12.26 8.66
CA ASP A 122 1.97 -11.64 9.89
C ASP A 122 3.44 -11.17 9.77
N GLY A 123 3.76 -10.56 8.63
CA GLY A 123 5.08 -10.07 8.27
C GLY A 123 6.12 -11.15 7.90
N ARG A 124 5.80 -12.46 7.93
CA ARG A 124 6.77 -13.54 7.66
C ARG A 124 7.34 -13.55 6.26
N ILE A 125 6.56 -13.10 5.27
CA ILE A 125 6.99 -13.07 3.86
C ILE A 125 7.51 -11.69 3.43
N CYS A 126 7.52 -10.71 4.35
CA CYS A 126 8.15 -9.41 4.09
C CYS A 126 9.67 -9.52 4.08
N MET A 127 10.29 -8.89 3.09
CA MET A 127 11.74 -8.77 3.03
C MET A 127 12.21 -7.63 3.92
N ARG A 128 13.23 -7.89 4.75
CA ARG A 128 13.92 -6.85 5.52
C ARG A 128 14.76 -5.96 4.59
N ALA A 129 14.50 -4.65 4.60
CA ALA A 129 15.11 -3.69 3.67
C ALA A 129 16.62 -3.51 3.87
N ASN A 130 17.08 -3.39 5.13
CA ASN A 130 18.47 -3.03 5.47
C ASN A 130 19.43 -4.24 5.51
N GLN A 131 19.23 -5.23 4.65
CA GLN A 131 20.05 -6.45 4.59
C GLN A 131 21.22 -6.34 3.60
N GLY A 132 21.56 -5.13 3.17
CA GLY A 132 22.67 -4.86 2.24
C GLY A 132 22.42 -5.29 0.78
N LYS A 133 21.15 -5.54 0.43
CA LYS A 133 20.74 -6.03 -0.90
C LYS A 133 20.34 -4.88 -1.84
N THR A 134 19.85 -3.77 -1.31
CA THR A 134 19.43 -2.60 -2.07
C THR A 134 20.63 -1.72 -2.39
N ARG A 135 20.76 -1.31 -3.66
CA ARG A 135 21.87 -0.47 -4.12
C ARG A 135 21.37 0.68 -4.99
N ASP A 136 22.11 1.78 -4.98
CA ASP A 136 21.91 2.87 -5.93
C ASP A 136 22.49 2.52 -7.31
N GLY A 137 22.26 3.40 -8.30
CA GLY A 137 22.77 3.23 -9.66
C GLY A 137 24.29 3.26 -9.78
N GLU A 138 24.99 3.71 -8.74
CA GLU A 138 26.44 3.76 -8.67
C GLU A 138 27.02 2.50 -8.02
N GLY A 139 26.20 1.70 -7.32
CA GLY A 139 26.58 0.45 -6.67
C GLY A 139 26.89 0.59 -5.17
N TYR A 140 26.51 1.71 -4.55
CA TYR A 140 26.53 1.86 -3.10
C TYR A 140 25.30 1.20 -2.49
N THR A 141 25.47 0.58 -1.33
CA THR A 141 24.36 0.00 -0.58
C THR A 141 23.55 1.12 0.06
N ILE A 142 22.23 1.06 -0.09
CA ILE A 142 21.29 2.00 0.52
C ILE A 142 20.74 1.41 1.81
N TYR A 143 20.69 2.22 2.86
CA TYR A 143 20.04 1.91 4.13
C TYR A 143 18.98 2.96 4.45
N GLN A 144 17.92 2.52 5.11
CA GLN A 144 16.77 3.33 5.48
C GLN A 144 16.53 3.23 6.97
N ARG A 145 16.22 4.35 7.60
CA ARG A 145 15.87 4.43 9.01
C ARG A 145 14.75 5.42 9.23
N PHE A 146 14.09 5.32 10.38
CA PHE A 146 13.15 6.34 10.83
C PHE A 146 13.85 7.68 11.02
N THR A 147 13.07 8.76 10.98
CA THR A 147 13.49 10.06 11.50
C THR A 147 13.83 9.93 12.99
N ASP A 148 14.63 10.86 13.53
CA ASP A 148 15.02 10.79 14.95
C ASP A 148 13.80 10.89 15.87
N ARG A 149 12.78 11.68 15.47
CA ARG A 149 11.50 11.79 16.18
C ARG A 149 10.75 10.45 16.21
N ASP A 150 10.65 9.80 15.06
CA ASP A 150 9.91 8.53 14.94
C ASP A 150 10.66 7.40 15.64
N ALA A 151 11.99 7.36 15.54
CA ALA A 151 12.81 6.40 16.27
C ALA A 151 12.63 6.54 17.79
N ALA A 152 12.65 7.77 18.32
CA ALA A 152 12.43 8.02 19.74
C ALA A 152 11.01 7.62 20.20
N THR A 153 10.01 7.80 19.34
CA THR A 153 8.63 7.39 19.65
C THR A 153 8.46 5.88 19.59
N ALA A 154 9.04 5.21 18.59
CA ALA A 154 9.08 3.76 18.49
C ALA A 154 9.76 3.13 19.73
N GLU A 155 10.88 3.69 20.18
CA GLU A 155 11.55 3.24 21.40
C GLU A 155 10.66 3.40 22.64
N ARG A 156 10.03 4.57 22.80
CA ARG A 156 9.11 4.84 23.91
C ARG A 156 7.91 3.88 23.93
N ILE A 157 7.33 3.58 22.77
CA ILE A 157 6.27 2.57 22.64
C ILE A 157 6.76 1.22 23.16
N LEU A 158 7.91 0.73 22.67
CA LEU A 158 8.44 -0.58 23.02
C LEU A 158 8.83 -0.70 24.51
N GLN A 159 9.22 0.39 25.14
CA GLN A 159 9.57 0.46 26.55
C GLN A 159 8.35 0.68 27.48
N SER A 160 7.19 1.02 26.93
CA SER A 160 6.00 1.33 27.72
C SER A 160 5.39 0.09 28.39
N GLU A 161 4.76 0.28 29.56
CA GLU A 161 3.97 -0.77 30.19
C GLU A 161 2.67 -1.06 29.42
N ALA A 162 2.14 -0.06 28.71
CA ALA A 162 0.95 -0.21 27.88
C ALA A 162 1.16 -1.23 26.74
N TYR A 163 2.35 -1.23 26.13
CA TYR A 163 2.72 -2.21 25.10
C TYR A 163 2.54 -3.66 25.57
N LYS A 164 2.79 -3.97 26.85
CA LYS A 164 2.66 -5.33 27.40
C LYS A 164 1.22 -5.81 27.53
N THR A 165 0.26 -4.90 27.58
CA THR A 165 -1.14 -5.20 27.90
C THR A 165 -2.13 -4.63 26.89
N THR A 166 -1.65 -4.06 25.79
CA THR A 166 -2.47 -3.54 24.70
C THR A 166 -3.20 -4.65 23.96
N ARG A 167 -4.42 -4.35 23.51
CA ARG A 167 -5.22 -5.22 22.64
C ARG A 167 -4.69 -5.27 21.21
N LEU A 168 -3.85 -4.32 20.81
CA LEU A 168 -3.20 -4.32 19.49
C LEU A 168 -2.13 -5.42 19.46
N ASP A 169 -2.02 -6.15 18.36
CA ASP A 169 -1.07 -7.26 18.23
C ASP A 169 0.37 -6.77 18.45
N GLN A 170 1.02 -7.27 19.50
CA GLN A 170 2.38 -6.90 19.87
C GLN A 170 3.41 -7.22 18.79
N LYS A 171 3.21 -8.31 18.03
CA LYS A 171 4.11 -8.66 16.92
C LYS A 171 3.93 -7.69 15.75
N PHE A 172 2.71 -7.22 15.52
CA PHE A 172 2.46 -6.14 14.56
C PHE A 172 3.14 -4.84 15.00
N ILE A 173 3.04 -4.46 16.28
CA ILE A 173 3.74 -3.28 16.80
C ILE A 173 5.25 -3.43 16.59
N GLY A 174 5.84 -4.56 16.98
CA GLY A 174 7.25 -4.84 16.79
C GLY A 174 7.69 -4.77 15.32
N TYR A 175 6.88 -5.34 14.41
CA TYR A 175 7.08 -5.22 12.96
C TYR A 175 7.06 -3.76 12.50
N LEU A 176 6.09 -2.99 12.96
CA LEU A 176 5.89 -1.60 12.56
C LEU A 176 6.96 -0.66 13.14
N THR A 177 7.52 -0.97 14.30
CA THR A 177 8.60 -0.21 14.94
C THR A 177 10.00 -0.70 14.57
N ASP A 178 10.13 -1.71 13.70
CA ASP A 178 11.42 -2.12 13.14
C ASP A 178 11.63 -1.42 11.80
N LYS A 179 12.68 -0.58 11.75
CA LYS A 179 13.09 0.19 10.58
C LYS A 179 13.33 -0.68 9.34
N ASP A 180 13.62 -1.97 9.51
CA ASP A 180 13.87 -2.88 8.40
C ASP A 180 12.59 -3.27 7.67
N TYR A 181 11.41 -3.03 8.25
CA TYR A 181 10.12 -3.36 7.66
C TYR A 181 9.29 -2.15 7.25
N SER A 182 9.33 -1.05 8.02
CA SER A 182 8.36 0.04 7.89
C SER A 182 8.97 1.44 7.74
N ALA A 183 10.30 1.59 7.66
CA ALA A 183 10.93 2.91 7.55
C ALA A 183 10.37 3.72 6.37
N LEU A 184 10.13 3.10 5.22
CA LEU A 184 9.59 3.79 4.04
C LEU A 184 8.12 4.19 4.15
N SER A 185 7.35 3.49 4.99
CA SER A 185 5.91 3.69 5.11
C SER A 185 5.43 3.13 6.43
N HIS A 186 5.01 4.03 7.31
CA HIS A 186 4.43 3.72 8.61
C HIS A 186 3.30 4.73 8.92
N PRO A 187 2.32 4.38 9.76
CA PRO A 187 1.36 5.35 10.28
C PRO A 187 2.08 6.30 11.26
N ASP A 188 1.40 7.37 11.66
CA ASP A 188 1.95 8.30 12.65
C ASP A 188 2.21 7.57 13.97
N PHE A 189 3.48 7.53 14.41
CA PHE A 189 3.85 6.81 15.62
C PHE A 189 3.34 7.47 16.90
N ASN A 190 3.10 8.78 16.91
CA ASN A 190 2.49 9.41 18.07
C ASN A 190 1.02 8.99 18.16
N PHE A 191 0.31 8.92 17.04
CA PHE A 191 -1.06 8.39 17.04
C PHE A 191 -1.09 6.92 17.48
N LEU A 192 -0.19 6.09 16.96
CA LEU A 192 -0.04 4.70 17.36
C LEU A 192 0.20 4.56 18.87
N GLU A 193 1.06 5.39 19.45
CA GLU A 193 1.32 5.42 20.89
C GLU A 193 0.05 5.72 21.68
N GLN A 194 -0.76 6.70 21.25
CA GLN A 194 -2.06 7.00 21.88
C GLN A 194 -3.03 5.81 21.81
N VAL A 195 -3.10 5.12 20.67
CA VAL A 195 -3.90 3.89 20.51
C VAL A 195 -3.41 2.79 21.46
N ILE A 196 -2.10 2.55 21.51
CA ILE A 196 -1.51 1.51 22.37
C ILE A 196 -1.84 1.79 23.85
N ASN A 197 -1.65 3.04 24.28
CA ASN A 197 -1.96 3.48 25.63
C ASN A 197 -3.44 3.29 25.94
N ARG A 198 -4.34 3.85 25.12
CA ARG A 198 -5.79 3.81 25.31
C ARG A 198 -6.36 2.40 25.40
N PHE A 199 -5.89 1.49 24.54
CA PHE A 199 -6.42 0.13 24.43
C PHE A 199 -5.58 -0.91 25.19
N SER A 200 -4.85 -0.47 26.22
CA SER A 200 -4.16 -1.32 27.19
C SER A 200 -4.94 -1.49 28.47
N ALA A 201 -4.70 -2.59 29.20
CA ALA A 201 -5.37 -2.84 30.48
C ALA A 201 -5.13 -1.72 31.52
N LYS A 202 -4.00 -0.99 31.42
CA LYS A 202 -3.71 0.18 32.27
C LYS A 202 -4.28 1.49 31.72
N GLY A 203 -4.60 1.54 30.43
CA GLY A 203 -5.19 2.69 29.77
C GLY A 203 -6.64 2.95 30.13
N GLU A 204 -7.36 1.93 30.62
CA GLU A 204 -8.71 2.09 31.15
C GLU A 204 -8.74 3.05 32.35
N ASP A 205 -7.66 3.09 33.14
CA ASP A 205 -7.50 3.95 34.31
C ASP A 205 -7.00 5.38 33.97
N GLN A 206 -6.35 5.55 32.81
CA GLN A 206 -5.78 6.83 32.36
C GLN A 206 -6.40 7.25 31.03
N GLN A 207 -7.64 7.70 31.11
CA GLN A 207 -8.38 8.24 29.97
C GLN A 207 -7.93 9.67 29.62
N LEU A 208 -6.67 9.82 29.18
CA LEU A 208 -6.20 11.10 28.67
C LEU A 208 -6.90 11.42 27.34
N PRO A 209 -7.35 12.67 27.13
CA PRO A 209 -7.91 13.08 25.86
C PRO A 209 -6.85 13.01 24.76
N LEU A 210 -7.27 12.70 23.54
CA LEU A 210 -6.38 12.72 22.39
C LEU A 210 -5.89 14.15 22.14
N SER A 211 -4.60 14.33 21.81
CA SER A 211 -4.07 15.67 21.50
C SER A 211 -4.84 16.31 20.35
N GLY A 212 -5.09 17.62 20.44
CA GLY A 212 -5.71 18.41 19.37
C GLY A 212 -4.91 18.40 18.06
N ASP A 213 -3.64 18.02 18.11
CA ASP A 213 -2.78 17.83 16.92
C ASP A 213 -3.34 16.79 15.93
N PHE A 214 -4.18 15.86 16.40
CA PHE A 214 -4.79 14.82 15.57
C PHE A 214 -6.10 15.24 14.91
N SER A 215 -6.57 16.48 15.11
CA SER A 215 -7.80 17.00 14.47
C SER A 215 -7.69 17.15 12.94
N ARG A 216 -6.47 17.15 12.40
CA ARG A 216 -6.21 17.18 10.95
C ARG A 216 -5.06 16.27 10.59
N TYR A 217 -5.30 15.34 9.67
CA TYR A 217 -4.26 14.44 9.21
C TYR A 217 -3.15 15.18 8.46
N THR A 218 -1.91 14.95 8.88
CA THR A 218 -0.72 15.50 8.24
C THR A 218 0.08 14.40 7.57
N TYR A 219 0.04 14.38 6.23
CA TYR A 219 0.91 13.50 5.45
C TYR A 219 2.32 14.08 5.37
N ILE A 220 3.30 13.36 5.91
CA ILE A 220 4.71 13.73 5.81
C ILE A 220 5.34 12.94 4.65
N LYS A 221 5.61 13.64 3.55
CA LYS A 221 6.29 13.05 2.39
C LYS A 221 7.72 12.68 2.77
N ASN A 222 8.17 11.48 2.38
CA ASN A 222 9.53 10.99 2.64
C ASN A 222 9.91 11.06 4.13
N ASN A 223 9.02 10.59 5.01
CA ASN A 223 9.24 10.59 6.45
C ASN A 223 10.24 9.51 6.91
N PHE A 224 11.44 9.52 6.35
CA PHE A 224 12.51 8.59 6.66
C PHE A 224 13.86 9.21 6.29
N ILE A 225 14.93 8.60 6.78
CA ILE A 225 16.30 8.99 6.46
C ILE A 225 16.95 7.87 5.66
N GLU A 226 17.49 8.24 4.50
CA GLU A 226 18.27 7.34 3.65
C GLU A 226 19.77 7.63 3.84
N THR A 227 20.57 6.58 4.00
CA THR A 227 22.02 6.65 4.05
C THR A 227 22.65 5.70 3.04
N ARG A 228 23.86 6.01 2.60
CA ARG A 228 24.64 5.19 1.66
C ARG A 228 25.86 4.60 2.34
N SER A 229 26.28 3.41 1.93
CA SER A 229 27.56 2.83 2.36
C SER A 229 28.73 3.70 1.90
N GLY A 230 29.82 3.73 2.69
CA GLY A 230 31.06 4.40 2.28
C GLY A 230 31.81 3.65 1.18
N GLU A 231 31.52 2.36 0.99
CA GLU A 231 32.17 1.51 0.00
C GLU A 231 31.24 1.20 -1.17
N ARG A 232 31.80 1.28 -2.38
CA ARG A 232 31.18 0.80 -3.61
C ARG A 232 31.53 -0.68 -3.78
N ARG A 233 30.52 -1.54 -3.96
CA ARG A 233 30.80 -2.95 -4.24
C ARG A 233 31.52 -3.05 -5.59
N LYS A 234 32.66 -3.75 -5.62
CA LYS A 234 33.29 -4.13 -6.89
C LYS A 234 32.32 -5.02 -7.66
N PRO A 235 32.16 -4.87 -8.98
CA PRO A 235 31.35 -5.81 -9.76
C PRO A 235 31.86 -7.22 -9.46
N ASP A 236 30.98 -8.12 -9.02
CA ASP A 236 31.37 -9.50 -8.77
C ASP A 236 31.92 -10.06 -10.09
N ASN A 237 33.17 -10.54 -10.07
CA ASN A 237 33.81 -11.13 -11.26
C ASN A 237 33.08 -12.39 -11.76
N ASP A 238 32.11 -12.90 -10.99
CA ASP A 238 31.36 -14.13 -11.24
C ASP A 238 30.10 -13.94 -12.11
N ASP A 239 29.70 -12.70 -12.42
CA ASP A 239 28.65 -12.45 -13.43
C ASP A 239 29.17 -12.62 -14.87
N ARG A 240 30.48 -12.89 -15.03
CA ARG A 240 31.05 -13.31 -16.30
C ARG A 240 31.09 -14.83 -16.35
N HIS A 241 29.97 -15.47 -16.64
CA HIS A 241 29.78 -16.74 -17.39
C HIS A 241 28.34 -17.23 -17.09
N LYS A 242 27.34 -17.08 -17.96
CA LYS A 242 27.19 -17.79 -19.24
C LYS A 242 26.23 -17.04 -20.18
N THR A 243 26.77 -16.28 -21.12
CA THR A 243 26.21 -16.19 -22.48
C THR A 243 27.38 -16.22 -23.44
N GLY A 244 27.93 -17.42 -23.64
CA GLY A 244 28.79 -17.68 -24.78
C GLY A 244 27.94 -17.62 -26.04
N ILE A 245 27.80 -16.43 -26.62
CA ILE A 245 27.57 -16.32 -28.07
C ILE A 245 28.95 -15.95 -28.65
N PRO A 246 29.55 -16.80 -29.49
CA PRO A 246 30.85 -16.50 -30.08
C PRO A 246 30.72 -15.22 -30.92
N ALA A 247 31.72 -14.35 -30.80
CA ALA A 247 31.79 -13.08 -31.52
C ALA A 247 31.62 -13.29 -33.02
N GLN A 248 30.44 -12.96 -33.56
CA GLN A 248 30.29 -12.77 -34.99
C GLN A 248 30.84 -11.39 -35.36
N LYS A 249 31.77 -11.42 -36.31
CA LYS A 249 32.45 -10.27 -36.92
C LYS A 249 31.46 -9.14 -37.22
N THR A 250 31.81 -7.95 -36.74
CA THR A 250 31.17 -6.68 -37.07
C THR A 250 31.14 -6.48 -38.59
N THR A 251 29.95 -6.58 -39.17
CA THR A 251 29.63 -5.93 -40.45
C THR A 251 28.71 -4.75 -40.14
N LYS A 252 28.98 -3.62 -40.80
CA LYS A 252 28.39 -2.29 -40.54
C LYS A 252 26.86 -2.35 -40.40
N PRO A 253 26.25 -1.52 -39.53
CA PRO A 253 24.80 -1.52 -39.34
C PRO A 253 24.12 -1.11 -40.65
N LYS A 254 23.20 -1.94 -41.16
CA LYS A 254 22.33 -1.60 -42.29
C LYS A 254 21.34 -0.53 -41.82
N GLU A 255 21.20 0.48 -42.67
CA GLU A 255 20.28 1.61 -42.49
C GLU A 255 18.84 1.08 -42.34
N ILE A 256 18.19 1.42 -41.22
CA ILE A 256 16.83 0.97 -40.92
C ILE A 256 15.89 1.80 -41.79
N THR A 257 15.36 1.19 -42.85
CA THR A 257 14.32 1.77 -43.70
C THR A 257 12.95 1.21 -43.29
N LEU A 258 11.88 1.94 -43.62
CA LEU A 258 10.50 1.50 -43.35
C LEU A 258 10.20 0.13 -43.97
N GLU A 259 10.82 -0.17 -45.12
CA GLU A 259 10.68 -1.47 -45.78
C GLU A 259 11.46 -2.57 -45.07
N SER A 260 12.66 -2.30 -44.52
CA SER A 260 13.37 -3.32 -43.72
C SER A 260 12.60 -3.67 -42.44
N LEU A 261 11.92 -2.69 -41.84
CA LEU A 261 11.09 -2.93 -40.65
C LEU A 261 9.84 -3.75 -40.99
N ARG A 262 9.19 -3.42 -42.12
CA ARG A 262 8.01 -4.15 -42.61
C ARG A 262 8.38 -5.58 -42.98
N GLU A 263 9.55 -5.80 -43.55
CA GLU A 263 10.07 -7.12 -43.91
C GLU A 263 10.45 -7.96 -42.68
N ASP A 264 11.04 -7.34 -41.65
CA ASP A 264 11.33 -8.02 -40.36
C ASP A 264 10.05 -8.42 -39.61
N MET A 265 9.04 -7.55 -39.60
CA MET A 265 7.73 -7.89 -39.04
C MET A 265 7.06 -9.03 -39.82
N ARG A 266 7.14 -9.00 -41.14
CA ARG A 266 6.60 -10.05 -42.02
C ARG A 266 7.29 -11.39 -41.77
N ASN A 267 8.62 -11.40 -41.68
CA ASN A 267 9.40 -12.61 -41.42
C ASN A 267 9.15 -13.16 -40.01
N SER A 268 9.04 -12.28 -39.02
CA SER A 268 8.71 -12.66 -37.63
C SER A 268 7.31 -13.27 -37.54
N PHE A 269 6.34 -12.70 -38.24
CA PHE A 269 4.97 -13.22 -38.30
C PHE A 269 4.91 -14.60 -38.98
N MET A 270 5.58 -14.79 -40.12
CA MET A 270 5.63 -16.07 -40.81
C MET A 270 6.29 -17.17 -39.96
N LYS A 271 7.35 -16.80 -39.22
CA LYS A 271 8.03 -17.71 -38.29
C LYS A 271 7.17 -18.09 -37.09
N ALA A 272 6.42 -17.14 -36.51
CA ALA A 272 5.51 -17.40 -35.40
C ALA A 272 4.36 -18.34 -35.79
N MET A 273 3.92 -18.27 -37.04
CA MET A 273 2.88 -19.15 -37.59
C MET A 273 3.41 -20.52 -38.04
N GLY A 274 4.74 -20.72 -38.07
CA GLY A 274 5.36 -21.97 -38.55
C GLY A 274 5.29 -22.16 -40.06
N ILE A 275 5.10 -21.09 -40.82
CA ILE A 275 4.74 -21.11 -42.24
C ILE A 275 5.94 -20.66 -43.08
N LYS A 276 6.34 -21.48 -44.05
CA LYS A 276 7.58 -21.27 -44.82
C LYS A 276 7.43 -20.31 -46.00
N ASN A 277 6.22 -20.07 -46.50
CA ASN A 277 5.95 -19.20 -47.65
C ASN A 277 4.50 -18.70 -47.69
N PHE A 278 4.22 -17.61 -48.41
CA PHE A 278 2.88 -16.98 -48.43
C PHE A 278 1.77 -17.88 -49.00
N SER A 279 2.12 -18.82 -49.88
CA SER A 279 1.19 -19.83 -50.40
C SER A 279 0.66 -20.74 -49.29
N SER A 280 1.51 -21.15 -48.33
CA SER A 280 1.07 -21.96 -47.19
C SER A 280 0.31 -21.14 -46.12
N LEU A 281 0.45 -19.81 -46.10
CA LEU A 281 -0.37 -18.92 -45.25
C LEU A 281 -1.83 -18.87 -45.72
N PHE A 282 -2.05 -18.78 -47.04
CA PHE A 282 -3.40 -18.82 -47.61
C PHE A 282 -4.06 -20.18 -47.40
N ASP A 283 -3.32 -21.27 -47.52
CA ASP A 283 -3.86 -22.61 -47.24
C ASP A 283 -4.29 -22.77 -45.78
N VAL A 284 -3.56 -22.18 -44.82
CA VAL A 284 -3.93 -22.22 -43.39
C VAL A 284 -5.13 -21.33 -43.08
N LEU A 285 -5.21 -20.14 -43.68
CA LEU A 285 -6.29 -19.19 -43.41
C LEU A 285 -7.62 -19.57 -44.10
N PHE A 286 -7.58 -20.34 -45.18
CA PHE A 286 -8.76 -20.63 -46.00
C PHE A 286 -9.11 -22.12 -46.17
N LYS A 287 -8.37 -23.06 -45.56
CA LYS A 287 -8.70 -24.51 -45.64
C LYS A 287 -10.04 -24.91 -45.05
N ASN A 288 -10.66 -24.09 -44.20
CA ASN A 288 -11.94 -24.40 -43.54
C ASN A 288 -13.12 -23.55 -44.05
N ARG A 289 -13.06 -23.02 -45.28
CA ARG A 289 -14.26 -22.50 -45.97
C ARG A 289 -14.43 -23.15 -47.34
N ARG A 290 -14.94 -24.38 -47.32
CA ARG A 290 -15.85 -24.92 -48.35
C ARG A 290 -16.91 -25.74 -47.64
#